data_AF-A0A3B8ITJ5-F1
#
_entry.id   AF-A0A3B8ITJ5-F1
#
_cell.length_a   1.000
_cell.length_b   1.000
_cell.length_c   1.000
_cell.angle_alpha   90.00
_cell.angle_beta   90.00
_cell.angle_gamma   90.00
#
_symmetry.space_group_name_H-M   'P 1'
#
loop_
_entity.id
_entity.type
_entity.pdbx_description
1 polymer ?
#
loop_
_entity_poly.entity_id
_entity_poly.type
_entity_poly.pdbx_seq_one_letter_code
_entity_poly.pdbx_strand_id
1 'polypeptide(L)'
;MRKAKLQKLGNEANAQVRIDYSRYDVEEGVSTLADALIIPLYVARSLIVPVLLPIVVAIVVAILFQMSVVGAIFYVLLAWVSAIPLAVLVGLILLLRRIGEDVTTLFHVALDTTLLAYEDAQKLRDQAKEAGRKASLYQVFQGVTYFVILPTVHKVLARKLPLFGWLLAHIIDRVFSSLLKIRQKDFEAIENEIGEEDTPEEAMGKVNSRIGKLKESSGNTIKVAMRVLSYPLFVACVFIGSITALLELLWLSLFR
;
A
#
# COMPACT_ATOMS: atom_id res chain seq x y z
N MET A 1 20.04 -8.20 -8.04
CA MET A 1 20.38 -6.75 -8.01
C MET A 1 19.59 -5.93 -6.99
N ARG A 2 18.26 -6.05 -6.86
CA ARG A 2 17.46 -5.18 -5.96
C ARG A 2 17.76 -5.38 -4.47
N LYS A 3 17.90 -6.62 -3.99
CA LYS A 3 18.33 -6.94 -2.62
C LYS A 3 19.69 -6.32 -2.26
N ALA A 4 20.65 -6.35 -3.19
CA ALA A 4 21.97 -5.75 -2.98
C ALA A 4 21.91 -4.22 -2.86
N LYS A 5 21.05 -3.54 -3.63
CA LYS A 5 20.86 -2.08 -3.53
C LYS A 5 20.17 -1.69 -2.22
N LEU A 6 19.18 -2.47 -1.78
CA LEU A 6 18.48 -2.26 -0.51
C LEU A 6 19.41 -2.54 0.69
N GLN A 7 20.21 -3.60 0.63
CA GLN A 7 21.26 -3.88 1.61
C GLN A 7 22.32 -2.78 1.63
N LYS A 8 22.71 -2.21 0.48
CA LYS A 8 23.68 -1.12 0.44
C LYS A 8 23.16 0.14 1.13
N LEU A 9 21.94 0.58 0.79
CA LEU A 9 21.28 1.73 1.41
C LEU A 9 21.08 1.53 2.92
N GLY A 10 20.79 0.30 3.33
CA GLY A 10 20.69 -0.05 4.73
C GLY A 10 22.05 -0.08 5.45
N ASN A 11 23.08 -0.67 4.83
CA ASN A 11 24.42 -0.74 5.41
C ASN A 11 25.05 0.64 5.56
N GLU A 12 24.77 1.56 4.63
CA GLU A 12 25.17 2.98 4.73
C GLU A 12 24.50 3.67 5.92
N ALA A 13 23.21 3.43 6.16
CA ALA A 13 22.51 3.93 7.35
C ALA A 13 23.03 3.29 8.67
N ASN A 14 23.29 1.99 8.67
CA ASN A 14 23.81 1.25 9.83
C ASN A 14 25.23 1.67 10.22
N ALA A 15 26.10 1.92 9.24
CA ALA A 15 27.47 2.34 9.46
C ALA A 15 27.58 3.69 10.18
N GLN A 16 26.56 4.55 10.06
CA GLN A 16 26.54 5.88 10.66
C GLN A 16 25.90 5.90 12.05
N VAL A 17 24.89 5.07 12.32
CA VAL A 17 24.03 5.24 13.52
C VAL A 17 24.19 4.14 14.58
N ARG A 18 24.83 2.99 14.28
CA ARG A 18 24.98 1.85 15.24
C ARG A 18 23.67 1.45 15.96
N ILE A 19 22.52 1.60 15.30
CA ILE A 19 21.24 1.14 15.86
C ILE A 19 21.10 -0.36 15.59
N ASP A 20 20.85 -1.12 16.65
CA ASP A 20 20.47 -2.52 16.53
C ASP A 20 18.98 -2.63 16.16
N TYR A 21 18.72 -2.66 14.84
CA TYR A 21 17.35 -2.79 14.31
C TYR A 21 16.68 -4.13 14.60
N SER A 22 17.44 -5.16 15.00
CA SER A 22 16.88 -6.48 15.31
C SER A 22 15.95 -6.47 16.52
N ARG A 23 16.15 -5.51 17.43
CA ARG A 23 15.28 -5.28 18.61
C ARG A 23 13.87 -4.84 18.24
N TYR A 24 13.69 -4.29 17.05
CA TYR A 24 12.42 -3.83 16.52
C TYR A 24 11.75 -4.86 15.61
N ASP A 25 12.43 -5.97 15.28
CA ASP A 25 11.86 -7.14 14.59
C ASP A 25 11.02 -7.99 15.57
N VAL A 26 10.18 -7.34 16.38
CA VAL A 26 9.38 -8.00 17.41
C VAL A 26 8.22 -8.73 16.74
N GLU A 27 7.99 -9.99 17.10
CA GLU A 27 6.86 -10.82 16.65
C GLU A 27 5.49 -10.14 16.83
N GLU A 28 5.40 -9.16 17.74
CA GLU A 28 4.21 -8.35 17.99
C GLU A 28 3.91 -7.35 16.86
N GLY A 29 4.94 -6.83 16.20
CA GLY A 29 4.80 -6.10 14.94
C GLY A 29 4.32 -7.04 13.84
N VAL A 30 4.84 -8.26 13.79
CA VAL A 30 4.44 -9.30 12.82
C VAL A 30 2.98 -9.73 13.00
N SER A 31 2.49 -9.90 14.22
CA SER A 31 1.09 -10.25 14.50
C SER A 31 0.15 -9.11 14.12
N THR A 32 0.47 -7.88 14.52
CA THR A 32 -0.30 -6.68 14.15
C THR A 32 -0.33 -6.48 12.63
N LEU A 33 0.80 -6.71 11.96
CA LEU A 33 0.93 -6.67 10.50
C LEU A 33 0.16 -7.79 9.81
N ALA A 34 0.20 -9.00 10.38
CA ALA A 34 -0.50 -10.17 9.85
C ALA A 34 -2.03 -10.07 10.04
N ASP A 35 -2.49 -9.41 11.10
CA ASP A 35 -3.89 -9.15 11.38
C ASP A 35 -4.41 -7.96 10.55
N ALA A 36 -3.57 -6.94 10.31
CA ALA A 36 -3.89 -5.87 9.37
C ALA A 36 -4.05 -6.38 7.93
N LEU A 37 -3.25 -7.39 7.54
CA LEU A 37 -3.25 -8.00 6.22
C LEU A 37 -4.24 -9.18 6.14
N ILE A 38 -5.55 -8.91 6.18
CA ILE A 38 -6.63 -9.90 5.91
C ILE A 38 -6.74 -10.25 4.39
N ILE A 39 -5.60 -10.35 3.70
CA ILE A 39 -5.49 -10.29 2.23
C ILE A 39 -6.33 -11.32 1.48
N PRO A 40 -6.34 -12.60 1.87
CA PRO A 40 -7.08 -13.61 1.13
C PRO A 40 -8.58 -13.31 1.05
N LEU A 41 -9.16 -12.79 2.14
CA LEU A 41 -10.61 -12.57 2.24
C LEU A 41 -11.06 -11.40 1.36
N TYR A 42 -10.31 -10.28 1.35
CA TYR A 42 -10.66 -9.15 0.49
C TYR A 42 -10.25 -9.33 -0.97
N VAL A 43 -9.21 -10.13 -1.30
CA VAL A 43 -8.93 -10.50 -2.70
C VAL A 43 -10.12 -11.28 -3.27
N ALA A 44 -10.63 -12.27 -2.54
CA ALA A 44 -11.81 -13.02 -2.95
C ALA A 44 -13.02 -12.09 -3.11
N ARG A 45 -13.33 -11.27 -2.11
CA ARG A 45 -14.48 -10.34 -2.18
C ARG A 45 -14.36 -9.32 -3.30
N SER A 46 -13.16 -8.76 -3.53
CA SER A 46 -12.92 -7.74 -4.54
C SER A 46 -13.00 -8.29 -5.96
N LEU A 47 -12.74 -9.58 -6.17
CA LEU A 47 -12.85 -10.22 -7.49
C LEU A 47 -14.22 -10.87 -7.73
N ILE A 48 -14.82 -11.50 -6.71
CA ILE A 48 -16.09 -12.22 -6.86
C ILE A 48 -17.26 -11.26 -7.09
N VAL A 49 -17.34 -10.15 -6.34
CA VAL A 49 -18.48 -9.23 -6.44
C VAL A 49 -18.59 -8.61 -7.84
N PRO A 50 -17.51 -8.07 -8.46
CA PRO A 50 -17.58 -7.57 -9.82
C PRO A 50 -17.91 -8.63 -10.88
N VAL A 51 -17.59 -9.91 -10.64
CA VAL A 51 -17.89 -11.00 -11.59
C VAL A 51 -19.36 -11.41 -11.55
N LEU A 52 -20.00 -11.32 -10.38
CA LEU A 52 -21.42 -11.66 -10.23
C LEU A 52 -22.36 -10.51 -10.65
N LEU A 53 -21.92 -9.26 -10.50
CA LEU A 53 -22.74 -8.08 -10.78
C LEU A 53 -23.31 -8.06 -12.22
N PRO A 54 -22.54 -8.37 -13.29
CA PRO A 54 -23.06 -8.42 -14.66
C PRO A 54 -24.21 -9.41 -14.85
N ILE A 55 -24.21 -10.54 -14.13
CA ILE A 55 -25.28 -11.54 -14.22
C ILE A 55 -26.60 -10.92 -13.74
N VAL A 56 -26.57 -10.24 -12.59
CA VAL A 56 -27.76 -9.58 -12.02
C VAL A 56 -28.27 -8.50 -12.97
N VAL A 57 -27.36 -7.66 -13.51
CA VAL A 57 -27.73 -6.61 -14.47
C VAL A 57 -28.33 -7.22 -15.73
N ALA A 58 -27.74 -8.29 -16.28
CA ALA A 58 -28.23 -8.94 -17.49
C ALA A 58 -29.62 -9.56 -17.30
N ILE A 59 -29.90 -10.16 -16.13
CA ILE A 59 -31.24 -10.68 -15.80
C ILE A 59 -32.27 -9.54 -15.77
N VAL A 60 -31.95 -8.41 -15.14
CA VAL A 60 -32.84 -7.24 -15.10
C VAL A 60 -33.11 -6.72 -16.51
N VAL A 61 -32.08 -6.59 -17.35
CA VAL A 61 -32.24 -6.16 -18.75
C VAL A 61 -33.10 -7.15 -19.54
N ALA A 62 -32.88 -8.46 -19.40
CA ALA A 62 -33.69 -9.47 -20.09
C ALA A 62 -35.18 -9.38 -19.73
N ILE A 63 -35.50 -9.11 -18.46
CA ILE A 63 -36.87 -8.91 -17.97
C ILE A 63 -37.47 -7.62 -18.57
N LEU A 64 -36.73 -6.51 -18.56
CA LEU A 64 -37.21 -5.22 -19.06
C LEU A 64 -37.50 -5.24 -20.57
N PHE A 65 -36.72 -6.00 -21.34
CA PHE A 65 -36.90 -6.17 -22.79
C PHE A 65 -37.86 -7.32 -23.15
N GLN A 66 -38.50 -7.96 -22.16
CA GLN A 66 -39.46 -9.06 -22.35
C GLN A 66 -38.91 -10.18 -23.25
N MET A 67 -37.64 -10.55 -23.08
CA MET A 67 -37.01 -11.59 -23.87
C MET A 67 -37.69 -12.95 -23.66
N SER A 68 -37.73 -13.78 -24.70
CA SER A 68 -38.08 -15.20 -24.54
C SER A 68 -37.09 -15.86 -23.57
N VAL A 69 -37.50 -16.92 -22.87
CA VAL A 69 -36.64 -17.60 -21.88
C VAL A 69 -35.32 -18.05 -22.52
N VAL A 70 -35.38 -18.60 -23.74
CA VAL A 70 -34.19 -19.02 -24.49
C VAL A 70 -33.31 -17.80 -24.84
N GLY A 71 -33.90 -16.71 -25.32
CA GLY A 71 -33.16 -15.48 -25.62
C GLY A 71 -32.51 -14.85 -24.39
N ALA A 72 -33.21 -14.85 -23.25
CA ALA A 72 -32.70 -14.36 -21.98
C ALA A 72 -31.49 -15.18 -21.50
N ILE A 73 -31.52 -16.51 -21.62
CA ILE A 73 -30.39 -17.38 -21.25
C ILE A 73 -29.16 -17.05 -22.10
N PHE A 74 -29.31 -16.94 -23.43
CA PHE A 74 -28.20 -16.59 -24.32
C PHE A 74 -27.66 -15.18 -24.05
N TYR A 75 -28.55 -14.21 -23.79
CA TYR A 75 -28.15 -12.84 -23.47
C TYR A 75 -27.38 -12.78 -22.15
N VAL A 76 -27.87 -13.43 -21.09
CA VAL A 76 -27.17 -13.48 -19.79
C VAL A 76 -25.80 -14.15 -19.93
N LEU A 77 -25.70 -15.25 -20.69
CA LEU A 77 -24.42 -15.90 -20.94
C LEU A 77 -23.45 -14.98 -21.70
N LEU A 78 -23.93 -14.31 -22.75
CA LEU A 78 -23.14 -13.37 -23.54
C LEU A 78 -22.64 -12.21 -22.68
N ALA A 79 -23.55 -11.54 -21.95
CA ALA A 79 -23.23 -10.42 -21.06
C ALA A 79 -22.26 -10.82 -19.96
N TRP A 80 -22.42 -12.02 -19.39
CA TRP A 80 -21.49 -12.51 -18.38
C TRP A 80 -20.10 -12.75 -18.96
N VAL A 81 -19.98 -13.47 -20.08
CA VAL A 81 -18.69 -13.78 -20.71
C VAL A 81 -17.99 -12.51 -21.19
N SER A 82 -18.71 -11.59 -21.81
CA SER A 82 -18.16 -10.31 -22.29
C SER A 82 -17.76 -9.37 -21.15
N ALA A 83 -18.37 -9.49 -19.97
CA ALA A 83 -18.06 -8.68 -18.80
C ALA A 83 -16.93 -9.24 -17.93
N ILE A 84 -16.48 -10.50 -18.11
CA ILE A 84 -15.37 -11.08 -17.30
C ILE A 84 -14.11 -10.21 -17.33
N PRO A 85 -13.58 -9.74 -18.49
CA PRO A 85 -12.39 -8.91 -18.50
C PRO A 85 -12.59 -7.59 -17.74
N LEU A 86 -13.77 -6.98 -17.87
CA LEU A 86 -14.13 -5.76 -17.13
C LEU A 86 -14.21 -6.01 -15.62
N ALA A 87 -14.86 -7.10 -15.22
CA ALA A 87 -15.00 -7.50 -13.81
C ALA A 87 -13.63 -7.72 -13.15
N VAL A 88 -12.70 -8.38 -13.85
CA VAL A 88 -11.32 -8.57 -13.37
C VAL A 88 -10.62 -7.23 -13.18
N LEU A 89 -10.71 -6.30 -14.16
CA LEU A 89 -10.09 -4.99 -14.04
C LEU A 89 -10.68 -4.15 -12.90
N VAL A 90 -12.01 -4.14 -12.76
CA VAL A 90 -12.70 -3.48 -11.64
C VAL A 90 -12.22 -4.09 -10.31
N GLY A 91 -12.15 -5.42 -10.23
CA GLY A 91 -11.69 -6.10 -9.02
C GLY A 91 -10.23 -5.79 -8.67
N LEU A 92 -9.35 -5.66 -9.68
CA LEU A 92 -7.97 -5.20 -9.47
C LEU A 92 -7.91 -3.75 -8.98
N ILE A 93 -8.74 -2.85 -9.50
CA ILE A 93 -8.82 -1.46 -9.01
C ILE A 93 -9.28 -1.41 -7.56
N LEU A 94 -10.30 -2.20 -7.19
CA LEU A 94 -10.78 -2.31 -5.81
C LEU A 94 -9.69 -2.87 -4.89
N LEU A 95 -8.97 -3.90 -5.35
CA LEU A 95 -7.86 -4.49 -4.63
C LEU A 95 -6.74 -3.47 -4.37
N LEU A 96 -6.34 -2.69 -5.38
CA LEU A 96 -5.33 -1.63 -5.22
C LEU A 96 -5.75 -0.55 -4.23
N ARG A 97 -7.03 -0.18 -4.20
CA ARG A 97 -7.55 0.77 -3.18
C ARG A 97 -7.39 0.20 -1.78
N ARG A 98 -7.74 -1.07 -1.57
CA ARG A 98 -7.61 -1.72 -0.27
C ARG A 98 -6.17 -1.85 0.18
N ILE A 99 -5.26 -2.23 -0.73
CA ILE A 99 -3.81 -2.24 -0.45
C ILE A 99 -3.33 -0.84 -0.05
N GLY A 100 -3.92 0.23 -0.59
CA GLY A 100 -3.58 1.61 -0.21
C GLY A 100 -3.90 1.92 1.26
N GLU A 101 -5.03 1.40 1.76
CA GLU A 101 -5.39 1.51 3.16
C GLU A 101 -4.40 0.74 4.03
N ASP A 102 -4.10 -0.52 3.67
CA ASP A 102 -3.14 -1.35 4.38
C ASP A 102 -1.75 -0.67 4.42
N VAL A 103 -1.25 -0.16 3.28
CA VAL A 103 0.03 0.54 3.20
C VAL A 103 0.04 1.83 4.04
N THR A 104 -1.10 2.49 4.21
CA THR A 104 -1.21 3.65 5.11
C THR A 104 -0.98 3.23 6.56
N THR A 105 -1.62 2.14 6.99
CA THR A 105 -1.39 1.56 8.32
C THR A 105 0.07 1.12 8.49
N LEU A 106 0.65 0.44 7.48
CA LEU A 106 2.06 0.04 7.49
C LEU A 106 3.00 1.24 7.66
N PHE A 107 2.69 2.35 6.98
CA PHE A 107 3.49 3.57 7.06
C PHE A 107 3.37 4.23 8.44
N HIS A 108 2.19 4.20 9.06
CA HIS A 108 2.01 4.69 10.44
C HIS A 108 2.82 3.88 11.44
N VAL A 109 2.79 2.55 11.32
CA VAL A 109 3.62 1.64 12.13
C VAL A 109 5.11 1.93 11.93
N ALA A 110 5.53 2.20 10.68
CA ALA A 110 6.91 2.58 10.39
C ALA A 110 7.31 3.89 11.07
N LEU A 111 6.42 4.89 11.07
CA LEU A 111 6.66 6.16 11.77
C LEU A 111 6.73 6.00 13.28
N ASP A 112 5.85 5.19 13.88
CA ASP A 112 5.88 4.89 15.32
C ASP A 112 7.16 4.16 15.73
N THR A 113 7.55 3.16 14.95
CA THR A 113 8.79 2.42 15.19
C THR A 113 10.00 3.34 15.02
N THR A 114 9.93 4.33 14.13
CA THR A 114 10.98 5.33 13.94
C THR A 114 11.11 6.26 15.14
N LEU A 115 10.00 6.67 15.75
CA LEU A 115 10.03 7.48 16.98
C LEU A 115 10.76 6.74 18.10
N LEU A 116 10.41 5.47 18.32
CA LEU A 116 11.06 4.63 19.33
C LEU A 116 12.55 4.45 19.03
N ALA A 117 12.88 4.12 17.79
CA ALA A 117 14.27 3.93 17.37
C ALA A 117 15.11 5.22 17.45
N TYR A 118 14.49 6.37 17.16
CA TYR A 118 15.15 7.66 17.26
C TYR A 118 15.40 8.05 18.71
N GLU A 119 14.42 7.84 19.60
CA GLU A 119 14.58 8.10 21.03
C GLU A 119 15.70 7.25 21.65
N ASP A 120 15.74 5.95 21.31
CA ASP A 120 16.81 5.04 21.76
C ASP A 120 18.18 5.44 21.22
N ALA A 121 18.25 5.91 19.97
CA ALA A 121 19.50 6.41 19.38
C ALA A 121 20.01 7.67 20.10
N GLN A 122 19.12 8.57 20.52
CA GLN A 122 19.50 9.75 21.32
C GLN A 122 20.04 9.33 22.70
N LYS A 123 19.36 8.39 23.39
CA LYS A 123 19.82 7.87 24.69
C LYS A 123 21.20 7.22 24.61
N LEU A 124 21.46 6.42 23.56
CA LEU A 124 22.75 5.78 23.35
C LEU A 124 23.86 6.81 23.08
N ARG A 125 23.56 7.89 22.35
CA ARG A 125 24.52 8.98 22.13
C ARG A 125 24.92 9.65 23.45
N ASP A 126 23.93 9.97 24.29
CA ASP A 126 24.18 10.65 25.56
C ASP A 126 25.02 9.77 26.51
N GLN A 127 24.87 8.44 26.43
CA GLN A 127 25.70 7.47 27.15
C GLN A 127 27.12 7.34 26.57
N ALA A 128 27.28 7.37 25.25
CA ALA A 128 28.55 7.13 24.58
C ALA A 128 29.51 8.34 24.62
N LYS A 129 29.04 9.54 24.98
CA LYS A 129 29.80 10.81 24.88
C LYS A 129 30.47 11.03 23.51
N GLU A 130 29.97 10.37 22.46
CA GLU A 130 30.47 10.53 21.09
C GLU A 130 29.91 11.85 20.53
N ALA A 131 30.64 12.93 20.78
CA ALA A 131 30.38 14.23 20.18
C ALA A 131 30.62 14.15 18.66
N GLY A 132 29.55 14.05 17.86
CA GLY A 132 29.64 14.29 16.41
C GLY A 132 28.77 13.44 15.50
N ARG A 133 28.17 12.33 15.96
CA ARG A 133 27.25 11.53 15.13
C ARG A 133 25.80 11.76 15.54
N LYS A 134 25.18 12.82 15.02
CA LYS A 134 23.72 13.00 15.10
C LYS A 134 23.07 12.02 14.11
N ALA A 135 22.32 11.07 14.63
CA ALA A 135 21.41 10.25 13.84
C ALA A 135 20.37 11.18 13.19
N SER A 136 20.33 11.24 11.86
CA SER A 136 19.22 11.92 11.18
C SER A 136 17.95 11.07 11.37
N LEU A 137 16.86 11.70 11.76
CA LEU A 137 15.52 11.12 11.83
C LEU A 137 15.13 10.46 10.49
N TYR A 138 15.49 11.07 9.37
CA TYR A 138 15.30 10.45 8.04
C TYR A 138 16.09 9.15 7.88
N GLN A 139 17.34 9.11 8.36
CA GLN A 139 18.17 7.89 8.29
C GLN A 139 17.60 6.78 9.18
N VAL A 140 17.12 7.11 10.38
CA VAL A 140 16.43 6.16 11.25
C VAL A 140 15.16 5.65 10.57
N PHE A 141 14.35 6.53 9.99
CA PHE A 141 13.14 6.15 9.24
C PHE A 141 13.44 5.20 8.08
N GLN A 142 14.51 5.50 7.32
CA GLN A 142 14.98 4.66 6.24
C GLN A 142 15.44 3.28 6.74
N GLY A 143 16.19 3.25 7.85
CA GLY A 143 16.65 2.03 8.49
C GLY A 143 15.49 1.15 8.94
N VAL A 144 14.54 1.70 9.70
CA VAL A 144 13.33 1.02 10.14
C VAL A 144 12.54 0.47 8.95
N THR A 145 12.33 1.29 7.91
CA THR A 145 11.57 0.87 6.73
C THR A 145 12.20 -0.33 6.02
N TYR A 146 13.51 -0.28 5.76
CA TYR A 146 14.18 -1.30 4.95
C TYR A 146 14.65 -2.53 5.71
N PHE A 147 14.93 -2.41 7.02
CA PHE A 147 15.40 -3.55 7.84
C PHE A 147 14.32 -4.21 8.67
N VAL A 148 13.25 -3.49 9.00
CA VAL A 148 12.19 -4.01 9.89
C VAL A 148 10.90 -4.20 9.10
N ILE A 149 10.35 -3.11 8.56
CA ILE A 149 8.99 -3.11 8.01
C ILE A 149 8.90 -3.91 6.72
N LEU A 150 9.67 -3.56 5.69
CA LEU A 150 9.60 -4.25 4.39
C LEU A 150 9.96 -5.74 4.48
N PRO A 151 11.04 -6.16 5.18
CA PRO A 151 11.34 -7.57 5.36
C PRO A 151 10.20 -8.33 6.05
N THR A 152 9.59 -7.73 7.06
CA THR A 152 8.45 -8.33 7.76
C THR A 152 7.25 -8.49 6.84
N VAL A 153 6.90 -7.44 6.10
CA VAL A 153 5.80 -7.47 5.12
C VAL A 153 6.06 -8.54 4.06
N HIS A 154 7.30 -8.67 3.56
CA HIS A 154 7.65 -9.72 2.60
C HIS A 154 7.50 -11.13 3.19
N LYS A 155 7.95 -11.36 4.43
CA LYS A 155 7.75 -12.63 5.15
C LYS A 155 6.26 -12.96 5.30
N VAL A 156 5.44 -11.98 5.71
CA VAL A 156 3.99 -12.15 5.89
C VAL A 156 3.29 -12.44 4.56
N LEU A 157 3.59 -11.66 3.51
CA LEU A 157 3.02 -11.85 2.17
C LEU A 157 3.38 -13.20 1.57
N ALA A 158 4.64 -13.62 1.67
CA ALA A 158 5.08 -14.93 1.17
C ALA A 158 4.35 -16.09 1.89
N ARG A 159 4.10 -15.95 3.20
CA ARG A 159 3.38 -16.95 4.00
C ARG A 159 1.89 -16.99 3.69
N LYS A 160 1.23 -15.83 3.58
CA LYS A 160 -0.23 -15.73 3.39
C LYS A 160 -0.68 -15.91 1.94
N LEU A 161 0.18 -15.56 0.97
CA LEU A 161 -0.13 -15.56 -0.45
C LEU A 161 1.04 -16.13 -1.27
N PRO A 162 1.23 -17.45 -1.30
CA PRO A 162 2.37 -18.05 -1.98
C PRO A 162 2.42 -17.74 -3.50
N LEU A 163 1.25 -17.62 -4.14
CA LEU A 163 1.15 -17.37 -5.59
C LEU A 163 1.32 -15.89 -5.96
N PHE A 164 0.73 -14.98 -5.18
CA PHE A 164 0.62 -13.56 -5.53
C PHE A 164 1.41 -12.62 -4.61
N GLY A 165 2.03 -13.15 -3.56
CA GLY A 165 2.75 -12.37 -2.55
C GLY A 165 3.90 -11.56 -3.15
N TRP A 166 4.56 -12.07 -4.19
CA TRP A 166 5.64 -11.37 -4.88
C TRP A 166 5.15 -10.10 -5.60
N LEU A 167 3.96 -10.13 -6.20
CA LEU A 167 3.38 -9.00 -6.93
C LEU A 167 2.98 -7.91 -5.94
N LEU A 168 2.34 -8.29 -4.83
CA LEU A 168 1.97 -7.36 -3.76
C LEU A 168 3.21 -6.75 -3.10
N ALA A 169 4.23 -7.56 -2.81
CA ALA A 169 5.50 -7.09 -2.28
C ALA A 169 6.12 -6.04 -3.22
N HIS A 170 6.09 -6.27 -4.53
CA HIS A 170 6.58 -5.30 -5.51
C HIS A 170 5.81 -3.97 -5.48
N ILE A 171 4.48 -4.02 -5.33
CA ILE A 171 3.64 -2.83 -5.22
C ILE A 171 3.98 -2.06 -3.95
N ILE A 172 4.04 -2.74 -2.80
CA ILE A 172 4.36 -2.14 -1.51
C ILE A 172 5.77 -1.50 -1.53
N ASP A 173 6.78 -2.22 -2.05
CA ASP A 173 8.13 -1.69 -2.22
C ASP A 173 8.13 -0.38 -3.02
N ARG A 174 7.32 -0.33 -4.09
CA ARG A 174 7.24 0.83 -4.97
C ARG A 174 6.55 2.00 -4.30
N VAL A 175 5.51 1.75 -3.51
CA VAL A 175 4.85 2.78 -2.72
C VAL A 175 5.80 3.31 -1.64
N PHE A 176 6.40 2.44 -0.82
CA PHE A 176 7.34 2.85 0.24
C PHE A 176 8.56 3.60 -0.31
N SER A 177 9.17 3.12 -1.39
CA SER A 177 10.30 3.82 -2.00
C SER A 177 9.92 5.19 -2.58
N SER A 178 8.68 5.36 -3.05
CA SER A 178 8.16 6.65 -3.49
C SER A 178 7.87 7.58 -2.30
N LEU A 179 7.29 7.05 -1.22
CA LEU A 179 7.04 7.80 0.01
C LEU A 179 8.34 8.31 0.63
N LEU A 180 9.37 7.46 0.74
CA LEU A 180 10.68 7.85 1.25
C LEU A 180 11.25 9.07 0.50
N LYS A 181 11.20 9.04 -0.83
CA LYS A 181 11.67 10.16 -1.66
C LYS A 181 10.84 11.43 -1.49
N ILE A 182 9.52 11.31 -1.41
CA ILE A 182 8.62 12.45 -1.27
C ILE A 182 8.77 13.09 0.11
N ARG A 183 8.96 12.26 1.15
CA ARG A 183 8.95 12.68 2.56
C ARG A 183 10.31 13.04 3.12
N GLN A 184 11.40 12.82 2.39
CA GLN A 184 12.75 13.21 2.83
C GLN A 184 12.81 14.66 3.31
N LYS A 185 12.25 15.60 2.54
CA LYS A 185 12.21 17.03 2.89
C LYS A 185 11.41 17.30 4.17
N ASP A 186 10.36 16.53 4.42
CA ASP A 186 9.56 16.69 5.65
C ASP A 186 10.38 16.29 6.88
N PHE A 187 11.18 15.22 6.79
CA PHE A 187 12.07 14.81 7.88
C PHE A 187 13.21 15.80 8.09
N GLU A 188 13.83 16.30 7.02
CA GLU A 188 14.86 17.35 7.11
C GLU A 188 14.31 18.63 7.73
N ALA A 189 13.07 19.02 7.40
CA ALA A 189 12.41 20.16 8.02
C ALA A 189 12.18 19.97 9.52
N ILE A 190 11.82 18.76 9.96
CA ILE A 190 11.67 18.44 11.39
C ILE A 190 13.00 18.57 12.13
N GLU A 191 14.08 18.05 11.56
CA GLU A 191 15.41 18.15 12.17
C GLU A 191 15.87 19.60 12.30
N ASN A 192 15.59 20.45 11.31
CA ASN A 192 15.94 21.87 11.34
C ASN A 192 15.12 22.70 12.35
N GLU A 193 13.96 22.21 12.78
CA GLU A 193 13.13 22.85 13.82
C GLU A 193 13.59 22.53 15.24
N ILE A 194 14.47 21.53 15.39
CA ILE A 194 15.10 21.18 16.67
C ILE A 194 16.29 22.13 16.86
N GLY A 195 16.14 23.08 17.77
CA GLY A 195 17.19 24.01 18.13
C GLY A 195 18.34 23.32 18.84
N GLU A 196 19.57 23.84 18.71
CA GLU A 196 20.71 23.30 19.46
C GLU A 196 20.57 23.46 20.98
N GLU A 197 19.70 24.39 21.41
CA GLU A 197 19.38 24.67 22.81
C GLU A 197 18.17 23.90 23.35
N ASP A 198 17.43 23.17 22.48
CA ASP A 198 16.26 22.41 22.92
C ASP A 198 16.67 21.30 23.89
N THR A 199 15.93 21.17 24.99
CA THR A 199 16.07 19.99 25.85
C THR A 199 15.65 18.72 25.10
N PRO A 200 16.15 17.53 25.47
CA PRO A 200 15.75 16.28 24.83
C PRO A 200 14.23 16.05 24.83
N GLU A 201 13.52 16.49 25.88
CA GLU A 201 12.07 16.42 25.97
C GLU A 201 11.36 17.37 24.98
N GLU A 202 11.84 18.62 24.86
CA GLU A 202 11.30 19.58 23.89
C GLU A 202 11.54 19.14 22.45
N ALA A 203 12.75 18.64 22.15
CA ALA A 203 13.10 18.08 20.85
C ALA A 203 12.17 16.91 20.49
N MET A 204 11.95 15.96 21.40
CA MET A 204 11.02 14.85 21.17
C MET A 204 9.55 15.30 21.08
N GLY A 205 9.14 16.30 21.85
CA GLY A 205 7.80 16.90 21.73
C GLY A 205 7.55 17.48 20.33
N LYS A 206 8.53 18.22 19.78
CA LYS A 206 8.49 18.74 18.41
C LYS A 206 8.42 17.62 17.38
N VAL A 207 9.30 16.61 17.48
CA VAL A 207 9.32 15.44 16.59
C VAL A 207 7.97 14.71 16.61
N ASN A 208 7.44 14.39 17.79
CA ASN A 208 6.15 13.70 17.94
C ASN A 208 5.00 14.46 17.29
N SER A 209 4.91 15.77 17.52
CA SER A 209 3.86 16.60 16.93
C SER A 209 3.91 16.63 15.40
N ARG A 210 5.11 16.67 14.82
CA ARG A 210 5.33 16.69 13.37
C ARG A 210 5.12 15.33 12.74
N ILE A 211 5.56 14.26 13.40
CA ILE A 211 5.26 12.89 12.97
C ILE A 211 3.75 12.63 13.00
N GLY A 212 3.02 13.17 13.98
CA GLY A 212 1.55 13.16 13.98
C GLY A 212 0.94 13.80 12.72
N LYS A 213 1.39 14.99 12.32
CA LYS A 213 0.97 15.66 11.08
C LYS A 213 1.38 14.88 9.81
N LEU A 214 2.55 14.24 9.84
CA LEU A 214 3.00 13.35 8.76
C LEU A 214 2.08 12.15 8.61
N LYS A 215 1.66 11.51 9.71
CA LYS A 215 0.69 10.41 9.66
C LYS A 215 -0.61 10.84 8.97
N GLU A 216 -1.16 11.98 9.35
CA GLU A 216 -2.40 12.49 8.75
C GLU A 216 -2.22 12.81 7.26
N SER A 217 -1.14 13.51 6.89
CA SER A 217 -0.89 13.88 5.49
C SER A 217 -0.50 12.67 4.61
N SER A 218 0.10 11.63 5.19
CA SER A 218 0.58 10.45 4.44
C SER A 218 -0.55 9.67 3.79
N GLY A 219 -1.73 9.61 4.42
CA GLY A 219 -2.91 8.94 3.85
C GLY A 219 -3.31 9.54 2.50
N ASN A 220 -3.21 10.86 2.34
CA ASN A 220 -3.50 11.52 1.06
C ASN A 220 -2.43 11.22 0.01
N THR A 221 -1.14 11.23 0.38
CA THR A 221 -0.05 10.88 -0.54
C THR A 221 -0.18 9.44 -1.04
N ILE A 222 -0.49 8.50 -0.14
CA ILE A 222 -0.67 7.09 -0.49
C ILE A 222 -1.90 6.92 -1.39
N LYS A 223 -3.02 7.58 -1.10
CA LYS A 223 -4.21 7.60 -1.98
C LYS A 223 -3.88 8.12 -3.38
N VAL A 224 -3.08 9.19 -3.50
CA VAL A 224 -2.64 9.72 -4.78
C VAL A 224 -1.73 8.73 -5.51
N ALA A 225 -0.74 8.14 -4.82
CA ALA A 225 0.15 7.14 -5.39
C ALA A 225 -0.64 5.92 -5.91
N MET A 226 -1.62 5.43 -5.13
CA MET A 226 -2.50 4.34 -5.56
C MET A 226 -3.39 4.73 -6.72
N ARG A 227 -3.90 5.97 -6.77
CA ARG A 227 -4.67 6.48 -7.91
C ARG A 227 -3.83 6.47 -9.18
N VAL A 228 -2.59 6.97 -9.13
CA VAL A 228 -1.64 6.96 -10.24
C VAL A 228 -1.35 5.53 -10.69
N LEU A 229 -1.12 4.60 -9.75
CA LEU A 229 -0.88 3.19 -10.06
C LEU A 229 -2.10 2.52 -10.72
N SER A 230 -3.32 2.86 -10.28
CA SER A 230 -4.57 2.29 -10.80
C SER A 230 -5.06 2.94 -12.10
N TYR A 231 -4.50 4.08 -12.50
CA TYR A 231 -4.98 4.85 -13.65
C TYR A 231 -4.95 4.07 -14.98
N PRO A 232 -3.89 3.33 -15.33
CA PRO A 232 -3.89 2.51 -16.55
C PRO A 232 -5.00 1.45 -16.55
N LEU A 233 -5.30 0.86 -15.38
CA LEU A 233 -6.40 -0.11 -15.24
C LEU A 233 -7.76 0.58 -15.42
N PHE A 234 -7.92 1.79 -14.90
CA PHE A 234 -9.13 2.58 -15.10
C PHE A 234 -9.37 2.91 -16.57
N VAL A 235 -8.32 3.33 -17.30
CA VAL A 235 -8.40 3.58 -18.75
C VAL A 235 -8.79 2.29 -19.49
N ALA A 236 -8.17 1.16 -19.15
CA ALA A 236 -8.52 -0.14 -19.73
C ALA A 236 -9.98 -0.55 -19.41
N CYS A 237 -10.46 -0.29 -18.19
CA CYS A 237 -11.85 -0.50 -17.80
C CYS A 237 -12.82 0.28 -18.69
N VAL A 238 -12.58 1.58 -18.89
CA VAL A 238 -13.45 2.42 -19.72
C VAL A 238 -13.47 1.92 -21.17
N PHE A 239 -12.30 1.56 -21.70
CA PHE A 239 -12.18 1.07 -23.07
C PHE A 239 -12.91 -0.27 -23.28
N ILE A 240 -12.62 -1.27 -22.44
CA ILE A 240 -13.26 -2.60 -22.50
C ILE A 240 -14.75 -2.47 -22.22
N GLY A 241 -15.15 -1.69 -21.21
CA GLY A 241 -16.57 -1.49 -20.89
C GLY A 241 -17.34 -0.85 -22.04
N SER A 242 -16.73 0.06 -22.80
CA SER A 242 -17.34 0.63 -24.01
C SER A 242 -17.55 -0.42 -25.09
N ILE A 243 -16.56 -1.31 -25.30
CA ILE A 243 -16.68 -2.42 -26.27
C ILE A 243 -17.79 -3.39 -25.84
N THR A 244 -17.80 -3.79 -24.57
CA THR A 244 -18.82 -4.69 -24.00
C THR A 244 -20.22 -4.10 -24.15
N ALA A 245 -20.39 -2.81 -23.81
CA ALA A 245 -21.67 -2.12 -23.95
C ALA A 245 -22.15 -2.06 -25.41
N LEU A 246 -21.26 -1.76 -26.37
CA LEU A 246 -21.60 -1.75 -27.79
C LEU A 246 -22.02 -3.14 -28.28
N LEU A 247 -21.33 -4.20 -27.84
CA LEU A 247 -21.64 -5.58 -28.20
C LEU A 247 -23.02 -6.00 -27.67
N GLU A 248 -23.35 -5.62 -26.44
CA GLU A 248 -24.68 -5.88 -25.86
C GLU A 248 -25.78 -5.10 -26.58
N LEU A 249 -25.55 -3.83 -26.94
CA LEU A 249 -26.49 -3.03 -27.71
C LEU A 249 -26.74 -3.60 -29.12
N LEU A 250 -25.69 -4.07 -29.79
CA LEU A 250 -25.81 -4.75 -31.09
C LEU A 250 -26.64 -6.03 -30.96
N TRP A 251 -26.40 -6.84 -29.92
CA TRP A 251 -27.21 -8.02 -29.66
C TRP A 251 -28.68 -7.68 -29.45
N LEU A 252 -28.96 -6.68 -28.61
CA LEU A 252 -30.32 -6.19 -28.37
C LEU A 252 -30.99 -5.69 -29.66
N SER A 253 -30.25 -5.10 -30.59
CA SER A 253 -30.79 -4.63 -31.87
C SER A 253 -31.13 -5.76 -32.85
N LEU A 254 -30.45 -6.91 -32.76
CA LEU A 254 -30.67 -8.07 -33.64
C LEU A 254 -31.86 -8.95 -33.21
N PHE A 255 -32.17 -8.95 -31.91
CA PHE A 255 -33.21 -9.79 -31.31
C PHE A 255 -34.47 -9.02 -30.89
N ARG A 256 -34.58 -7.77 -31.35
CA ARG A 256 -35.79 -6.95 -31.24
C ARG A 256 -36.61 -7.05 -32.52
#